data_AF-A0A6A5SFF8-F1
#
_entry.id   AF-A0A6A5SFF8-F1
#
_cell.length_a   1.000
_cell.length_b   1.000
_cell.length_c   1.000
_cell.angle_alpha   90.00
_cell.angle_beta   90.00
_cell.angle_gamma   90.00
#
_symmetry.space_group_name_H-M   'P 1'
#
loop_
_entity.id
_entity.type
_entity.pdbx_description
1 polymer ?
#
loop_
_entity_poly.entity_id
_entity_poly.type
_entity_poly.pdbx_seq_one_letter_code
_entity_poly.pdbx_strand_id
1 'polypeptide(L)'
;MTEADPLVMKATVVLDKPSDWTKWLFLRKDSAERNQLWLYVDPSLSDDQVKKIESERPLEKEPLDFTRRLTQENEEILILDLTDKEVAQYELWMKVFTRQEAAWLKKERALRDFNHEISRTIASRHIHLITNCPSAYN
;
A
#
# COMPACT_ATOMS: atom_id res chain seq x y z
N MET A 1 24.19 8.86 32.80
CA MET A 1 22.89 8.32 33.21
C MET A 1 22.11 8.07 31.94
N THR A 2 21.92 6.81 31.58
CA THR A 2 21.27 6.40 30.33
C THR A 2 19.76 6.58 30.50
N GLU A 3 19.18 7.47 29.70
CA GLU A 3 17.75 7.76 29.68
C GLU A 3 17.03 6.49 29.20
N ALA A 4 16.18 5.93 30.06
CA ALA A 4 15.40 4.75 29.73
C ALA A 4 14.32 5.17 28.73
N ASP A 5 14.39 4.62 27.52
CA ASP A 5 13.32 4.69 26.52
C ASP A 5 12.00 4.29 27.20
N PRO A 6 10.94 5.11 27.12
CA PRO A 6 9.65 4.70 27.63
C PRO A 6 9.19 3.52 26.78
N LEU A 7 9.17 2.33 27.39
CA LEU A 7 8.43 1.17 26.90
C LEU A 7 6.99 1.65 26.64
N VAL A 8 6.68 2.01 25.41
CA VAL A 8 5.31 2.16 24.95
C VAL A 8 4.72 0.76 25.05
N MET A 9 4.09 0.45 26.19
CA MET A 9 3.24 -0.72 26.34
C MET A 9 2.14 -0.60 25.28
N LYS A 10 2.38 -1.17 24.09
CA LYS A 10 1.34 -1.33 23.08
C LYS A 10 0.28 -2.24 23.71
N ALA A 11 -0.84 -1.65 24.13
CA ALA A 11 -1.99 -2.41 24.56
C ALA A 11 -2.46 -3.27 23.39
N THR A 12 -2.27 -4.59 23.48
CA THR A 12 -2.79 -5.54 22.50
C THR A 12 -4.14 -6.03 22.99
N VAL A 13 -5.21 -5.68 22.28
CA VAL A 13 -6.55 -6.22 22.53
C VAL A 13 -6.64 -7.54 21.78
N VAL A 14 -6.97 -8.62 22.49
CA VAL A 14 -7.30 -9.91 21.88
C VAL A 14 -8.79 -9.93 21.59
N LEU A 15 -9.18 -10.23 20.34
CA LEU A 15 -10.58 -10.38 19.93
C LEU A 15 -11.10 -11.73 20.41
N ASP A 16 -11.76 -11.72 21.57
CA ASP A 16 -12.23 -12.91 22.28
C ASP A 16 -13.76 -12.96 22.37
N LYS A 17 -14.38 -11.78 22.46
CA LYS A 17 -15.82 -11.56 22.52
C LYS A 17 -16.23 -10.36 21.66
N PRO A 18 -17.50 -10.24 21.26
CA PRO A 18 -17.97 -9.14 20.39
C PRO A 18 -17.66 -7.73 20.92
N SER A 19 -17.65 -7.53 22.24
CA SER A 19 -17.35 -6.22 22.85
C SER A 19 -15.90 -5.75 22.65
N ASP A 20 -14.99 -6.65 22.27
CA ASP A 20 -13.57 -6.31 22.09
C ASP A 20 -13.32 -5.57 20.78
N TRP A 21 -14.22 -5.72 19.80
CA TRP A 21 -14.12 -5.09 18.49
C TRP A 21 -14.00 -3.58 18.55
N THR A 22 -14.77 -2.92 19.41
CA THR A 22 -14.73 -1.45 19.52
C THR A 22 -13.35 -0.96 19.97
N LYS A 23 -12.74 -1.61 20.97
CA LYS A 23 -11.41 -1.26 21.47
C LYS A 23 -10.32 -1.61 20.46
N TRP A 24 -10.47 -2.75 19.80
CA TRP A 24 -9.56 -3.20 18.77
C TRP A 24 -9.54 -2.23 17.59
N LEU A 25 -10.72 -1.89 17.04
CA LEU A 25 -10.86 -0.94 15.94
C LEU A 25 -10.31 0.44 16.29
N PHE A 26 -10.52 0.92 17.52
CA PHE A 26 -9.94 2.20 17.96
C PHE A 26 -8.41 2.21 17.88
N LEU A 27 -7.74 1.18 18.41
CA LEU A 27 -6.28 1.07 18.37
C LEU A 27 -5.76 0.87 16.94
N ARG A 28 -6.51 0.15 16.11
CA ARG A 28 -6.15 -0.06 14.70
C ARG A 28 -6.32 1.21 13.87
N LYS A 29 -7.38 1.98 14.10
CA LYS A 29 -7.60 3.27 13.44
C LYS A 29 -6.43 4.22 13.68
N ASP A 30 -6.00 4.39 14.93
CA ASP A 30 -4.84 5.22 15.26
C ASP A 30 -3.55 4.75 14.56
N SER A 31 -3.32 3.43 14.48
CA SER A 31 -2.19 2.85 13.75
C SER A 31 -2.27 3.12 12.24
N ALA A 32 -3.46 2.94 11.65
CA ALA A 32 -3.70 3.13 10.23
C ALA A 32 -3.59 4.62 9.84
N GLU A 33 -4.13 5.53 10.64
CA GLU A 33 -4.04 6.98 10.41
C GLU A 33 -2.59 7.47 10.41
N ARG A 34 -1.76 7.00 11.35
CA ARG A 34 -0.31 7.30 11.38
C ARG A 34 0.43 6.86 10.12
N ASN A 35 -0.05 5.81 9.47
CA ASN A 35 0.52 5.28 8.23
C ASN A 35 -0.26 5.71 6.96
N GLN A 36 -1.27 6.59 7.11
CA GLN A 36 -2.17 7.03 6.02
C GLN A 36 -2.86 5.87 5.30
N LEU A 37 -3.19 4.79 6.04
CA LEU A 37 -3.80 3.57 5.54
C LEU A 37 -5.31 3.51 5.78
N TRP A 38 -5.87 4.36 6.64
CA TRP A 38 -7.28 4.24 7.05
C TRP A 38 -8.25 4.29 5.86
N LEU A 39 -7.96 5.11 4.85
CA LEU A 39 -8.76 5.23 3.62
C LEU A 39 -8.88 3.94 2.79
N TYR A 40 -8.04 2.93 3.06
CA TYR A 40 -8.02 1.63 2.38
C TYR A 40 -8.66 0.50 3.21
N VAL A 41 -9.00 0.76 4.47
CA VAL A 41 -9.39 -0.29 5.44
C VAL A 41 -10.54 0.12 6.37
N ASP A 42 -11.12 1.31 6.15
CA ASP A 42 -12.22 1.83 6.99
C ASP A 42 -13.49 0.97 6.88
N PRO A 43 -13.80 0.12 7.87
CA PRO A 43 -14.90 -0.84 7.77
C PRO A 43 -16.28 -0.18 7.76
N SER A 44 -16.36 1.14 7.93
CA SER A 44 -17.62 1.89 7.75
C SER A 44 -17.96 2.17 6.28
N LEU A 45 -17.02 1.98 5.36
CA LEU A 45 -17.18 2.14 3.92
C LEU A 45 -17.51 0.80 3.25
N SER A 46 -18.21 0.83 2.12
CA SER A 46 -18.35 -0.35 1.25
C SER A 46 -17.09 -0.57 0.39
N ASP A 47 -16.89 -1.78 -0.16
CA ASP A 47 -15.72 -2.08 -1.02
C ASP A 47 -15.53 -1.08 -2.17
N ASP A 48 -16.64 -0.60 -2.76
CA ASP A 48 -16.63 0.38 -3.84
C ASP A 48 -16.24 1.80 -3.39
N GLN A 49 -16.41 2.11 -2.11
CA GLN A 49 -16.11 3.43 -1.53
C GLN A 49 -14.70 3.50 -0.96
N VAL A 50 -14.13 2.36 -0.61
CA VAL A 50 -12.78 2.24 -0.09
C VAL A 50 -11.78 2.52 -1.21
N LYS A 51 -10.73 3.27 -0.88
CA LYS A 51 -9.70 3.56 -1.87
C LYS A 51 -8.94 2.28 -2.20
N LYS A 52 -8.75 2.01 -3.49
CA LYS A 52 -8.00 0.85 -3.99
C LYS A 52 -6.54 1.24 -4.20
N ILE A 53 -5.61 0.64 -3.46
CA ILE A 53 -4.20 1.01 -3.54
C ILE A 53 -3.62 0.77 -4.94
N GLU A 54 -4.17 -0.20 -5.67
CA GLU A 54 -3.82 -0.55 -7.04
C GLU A 54 -4.04 0.63 -7.99
N SER A 55 -5.06 1.46 -7.74
CA SER A 55 -5.36 2.65 -8.54
C SER A 55 -4.30 3.76 -8.40
N GLU A 56 -3.47 3.71 -7.37
CA GLU A 56 -2.38 4.66 -7.13
C GLU A 56 -1.04 4.20 -7.67
N ARG A 57 -0.95 2.98 -8.22
CA ARG A 57 0.31 2.47 -8.73
C ARG A 57 0.78 3.36 -9.88
N PRO A 58 2.01 3.91 -9.83
CA PRO A 58 2.55 4.68 -10.94
C PRO A 58 2.55 3.84 -12.22
N LEU A 59 2.14 4.46 -13.34
CA LEU A 59 2.17 3.81 -14.64
C LEU A 59 3.58 3.91 -15.22
N GLU A 60 4.15 2.76 -15.59
CA GLU A 60 5.40 2.68 -16.32
C GLU A 60 5.18 3.20 -17.75
N LYS A 61 6.12 4.03 -18.21
CA LYS A 61 6.17 4.55 -19.57
C LYS A 61 7.29 3.87 -20.32
N GLU A 62 7.04 3.62 -21.58
CA GLU A 62 8.00 3.01 -22.49
C GLU A 62 8.93 4.09 -23.09
N PRO A 63 10.11 3.73 -23.61
CA PRO A 63 10.99 4.66 -24.32
C PRO A 63 10.29 5.41 -25.47
N LEU A 64 9.35 4.73 -26.14
CA LEU A 64 8.50 5.28 -27.19
C LEU A 64 7.72 6.53 -26.74
N ASP A 65 7.29 6.59 -25.48
CA ASP A 65 6.52 7.74 -24.94
C ASP A 65 7.33 9.05 -24.87
N PHE A 66 8.66 8.95 -25.04
CA PHE A 66 9.58 10.08 -24.98
C PHE A 66 10.08 10.50 -26.35
N THR A 67 9.78 9.76 -27.42
CA THR A 67 10.17 10.16 -28.76
C THR A 67 9.16 11.10 -29.41
N ARG A 68 9.65 12.01 -30.24
CA ARG A 68 8.81 12.85 -31.11
C ARG A 68 8.56 12.25 -32.49
N ARG A 69 9.18 11.10 -32.78
CA ARG A 69 9.06 10.45 -34.09
C ARG A 69 7.65 9.91 -34.26
N LEU A 70 7.10 10.07 -35.46
CA LEU A 70 5.89 9.38 -35.86
C LEU A 70 6.28 7.93 -36.14
N THR A 71 5.97 7.03 -35.22
CA THR A 71 6.16 5.60 -35.42
C THR A 71 5.08 5.02 -36.31
N GLN A 72 5.47 4.09 -37.16
CA GLN A 72 4.50 3.25 -37.86
C GLN A 72 3.88 2.24 -36.89
N GLU A 73 2.70 1.70 -37.21
CA GLU A 73 2.10 0.62 -36.42
C GLU A 73 3.10 -0.54 -36.30
N ASN A 74 3.39 -0.96 -35.06
CA ASN A 74 4.33 -2.03 -34.68
C ASN A 74 5.83 -1.71 -34.78
N GLU A 75 6.23 -0.45 -34.86
CA GLU A 75 7.64 -0.08 -34.73
C GLU A 75 8.06 -0.07 -33.25
N GLU A 76 8.92 -1.01 -32.84
CA GLU A 76 9.53 -1.03 -31.52
C GLU A 76 10.66 0.01 -31.45
N ILE A 77 10.52 1.01 -30.57
CA ILE A 77 11.57 1.98 -30.28
C ILE A 77 12.31 1.55 -29.02
N LEU A 78 13.61 1.28 -29.18
CA LEU A 78 14.50 0.99 -28.07
C LEU A 78 15.09 2.27 -27.51
N ILE A 79 15.63 2.20 -26.29
CA ILE A 79 16.35 3.32 -25.67
C ILE A 79 17.50 3.83 -26.56
N LEU A 80 18.13 2.93 -27.33
CA LEU A 80 19.23 3.26 -28.24
C LEU A 80 18.79 4.12 -29.45
N ASP A 81 17.50 4.14 -29.77
CA ASP A 81 16.95 4.93 -30.88
C ASP A 81 16.66 6.38 -30.49
N LEU A 82 16.67 6.67 -29.18
CA LEU A 82 16.42 7.99 -28.62
C LEU A 82 17.61 8.94 -28.84
N THR A 83 17.30 10.21 -29.06
CA THR A 83 18.31 11.28 -29.02
C THR A 83 18.76 11.57 -27.59
N ASP A 84 19.94 12.17 -27.41
CA ASP A 84 20.45 12.55 -26.08
C ASP A 84 19.45 13.36 -25.24
N LYS A 85 18.64 14.21 -25.89
CA LYS A 85 17.60 14.99 -25.21
C LYS A 85 16.43 14.12 -24.74
N GLU A 86 16.01 13.16 -25.54
CA GLU A 86 14.92 12.23 -25.21
C GLU A 86 15.38 11.25 -24.12
N VAL A 87 16.64 10.77 -24.19
CA VAL A 87 17.28 10.00 -23.11
C VAL A 87 17.28 10.79 -21.80
N ALA A 88 17.68 12.06 -21.82
CA ALA A 88 17.68 12.89 -20.61
C ALA A 88 16.27 13.08 -20.00
N GLN A 89 15.23 13.16 -20.84
CA GLN A 89 13.83 13.21 -20.38
C GLN A 89 13.38 11.88 -19.78
N TYR A 90 13.70 10.78 -20.45
CA TYR A 90 13.44 9.42 -19.96
C TYR A 90 14.12 9.17 -18.61
N GLU A 91 15.40 9.52 -18.46
CA GLU A 91 16.13 9.37 -17.20
C GLU A 91 15.53 10.21 -16.06
N LEU A 92 15.12 11.44 -16.34
CA LEU A 92 14.46 12.29 -15.34
C LEU A 92 13.12 11.68 -14.93
N TRP A 93 12.33 11.19 -15.89
CA TRP A 93 11.08 10.50 -15.61
C TRP A 93 11.32 9.22 -14.79
N MET A 94 12.29 8.37 -15.17
CA MET A 94 12.65 7.16 -14.44
C MET A 94 12.98 7.46 -12.98
N LYS A 95 13.74 8.52 -12.69
CA LYS A 95 14.04 8.94 -11.31
C LYS A 95 12.77 9.27 -10.52
N VAL A 96 11.80 9.96 -11.14
CA VAL A 96 10.52 10.29 -10.51
C VAL A 96 9.67 9.03 -10.33
N PHE A 97 9.59 8.19 -11.36
CA PHE A 97 8.84 6.95 -11.37
C PHE A 97 9.33 5.99 -10.29
N THR A 98 10.63 5.67 -10.25
CA THR A 98 11.21 4.79 -9.21
C THR A 98 10.94 5.30 -7.80
N ARG A 99 11.01 6.63 -7.59
CA ARG A 99 10.68 7.23 -6.28
C ARG A 99 9.21 7.03 -5.92
N GLN A 100 8.30 7.27 -6.86
CA GLN A 100 6.87 7.09 -6.64
C GLN A 100 6.52 5.62 -6.44
N GLU A 101 7.11 4.72 -7.23
CA GLU A 101 6.89 3.28 -7.12
C GLU A 101 7.40 2.75 -5.77
N ALA A 102 8.56 3.19 -5.32
CA ALA A 102 9.07 2.83 -3.99
C ALA A 102 8.15 3.30 -2.86
N ALA A 103 7.59 4.52 -2.97
CA ALA A 103 6.61 5.02 -2.00
C ALA A 103 5.31 4.21 -2.02
N TRP A 104 4.83 3.84 -3.22
CA TRP A 104 3.67 2.97 -3.39
C TRP A 104 3.89 1.58 -2.81
N LEU A 105 5.02 0.93 -3.12
CA LEU A 105 5.40 -0.39 -2.59
C LEU A 105 5.50 -0.39 -1.05
N LYS A 106 6.03 0.69 -0.46
CA LYS A 106 6.08 0.84 1.00
C LYS A 106 4.67 0.86 1.60
N LYS A 107 3.75 1.57 0.96
CA LYS A 107 2.35 1.68 1.40
C LYS A 107 1.59 0.38 1.21
N GLU A 108 1.79 -0.30 0.08
CA GLU A 108 1.22 -1.62 -0.22
C GLU A 108 1.64 -2.66 0.81
N ARG A 109 2.93 -2.69 1.15
CA ARG A 109 3.44 -3.55 2.22
C ARG A 109 2.80 -3.23 3.57
N ALA A 110 2.72 -1.96 3.93
CA ALA A 110 2.13 -1.54 5.19
C ALA A 110 0.63 -1.89 5.28
N LEU A 111 -0.11 -1.76 4.17
CA LEU A 111 -1.51 -2.19 4.07
C LEU A 111 -1.64 -3.71 4.23
N ARG A 112 -0.79 -4.47 3.56
CA ARG A 112 -0.75 -5.93 3.69
C ARG A 112 -0.47 -6.34 5.14
N ASP A 113 0.54 -5.75 5.77
CA ASP A 113 0.87 -6.01 7.17
C ASP A 113 -0.30 -5.67 8.11
N PHE A 114 -1.00 -4.57 7.83
CA PHE A 114 -2.20 -4.16 8.57
C PHE A 114 -3.33 -5.18 8.44
N ASN A 115 -3.62 -5.68 7.23
CA ASN A 115 -4.63 -6.73 7.01
C ASN A 115 -4.31 -8.02 7.77
N HIS A 116 -3.04 -8.33 8.01
CA HIS A 116 -2.63 -9.49 8.81
C HIS A 116 -2.73 -9.27 10.33
N GLU A 117 -3.02 -8.05 10.80
CA GLU A 117 -3.09 -7.78 12.24
C GLU A 117 -4.25 -8.49 12.91
N ILE A 118 -5.38 -8.69 12.22
CA ILE A 118 -6.52 -9.43 12.78
C ILE A 118 -6.13 -10.88 13.10
N SER A 119 -5.37 -11.54 12.22
CA SER A 119 -4.87 -12.90 12.43
C SER A 119 -3.92 -13.01 13.62
N ARG A 120 -3.21 -11.93 13.97
CA ARG A 120 -2.29 -11.87 15.12
C ARG A 120 -2.99 -11.55 16.44
N THR A 121 -4.21 -11.03 16.39
CA THR A 121 -4.90 -10.47 17.55
C THR A 121 -6.25 -11.12 17.82
N ILE A 122 -6.69 -12.07 17.00
CA ILE A 122 -7.85 -12.91 17.27
C ILE A 122 -7.53 -14.05 18.23
N ALA A 123 -8.45 -14.40 19.13
CA ALA A 123 -8.29 -15.58 19.96
C ALA A 123 -8.24 -16.84 19.08
N SER A 124 -7.34 -17.79 19.38
CA SER A 124 -7.06 -18.94 18.51
C SER A 124 -8.31 -19.76 18.15
N ARG A 125 -9.26 -19.88 19.07
CA ARG A 125 -10.53 -20.59 18.85
C ARG A 125 -11.43 -19.93 17.78
N HIS A 126 -11.22 -18.65 17.48
CA HIS A 126 -11.99 -17.87 16.51
C HIS A 126 -11.27 -17.70 15.16
N ILE A 127 -10.07 -18.26 14.97
CA ILE A 127 -9.32 -18.19 13.69
C ILE A 127 -10.17 -18.67 12.50
N HIS A 128 -11.02 -19.68 12.70
CA HIS A 128 -11.91 -20.19 11.66
C HIS A 128 -12.86 -19.14 11.05
N LEU A 129 -13.10 -18.03 11.75
CA LEU A 129 -13.94 -16.93 11.27
C LEU A 129 -13.26 -16.05 10.22
N ILE A 130 -11.93 -16.09 10.10
CA ILE A 130 -11.14 -15.22 9.21
C ILE A 130 -10.35 -15.99 8.14
N THR A 131 -10.36 -17.32 8.17
CA THR A 131 -9.54 -18.17 7.28
C THR A 131 -9.83 -17.94 5.79
N ASN A 132 -11.03 -17.50 5.44
CA ASN A 132 -11.46 -17.27 4.05
C ASN A 132 -11.66 -15.77 3.73
N CYS A 133 -11.18 -14.87 4.59
CA CYS A 133 -11.30 -13.42 4.40
C CYS A 133 -9.91 -12.83 4.13
N PRO A 134 -9.43 -12.85 2.87
CA PRO A 134 -8.12 -12.27 2.52
C PRO A 134 -8.02 -10.76 2.80
N SER A 135 -9.14 -10.06 2.97
CA SER A 135 -9.18 -8.63 3.27
C SER A 135 -10.35 -8.26 4.17
N ALA A 136 -10.42 -6.99 4.59
CA ALA A 136 -11.55 -6.48 5.36
C ALA A 136 -12.89 -6.49 4.57
N TYR A 137 -12.85 -6.63 3.24
CA TYR A 137 -14.02 -6.53 2.35
C TYR A 137 -14.29 -7.78 1.50
N ASN A 138 -13.36 -8.75 1.52
CA ASN A 138 -13.41 -10.02 0.79
C ASN A 138 -12.88 -11.12 1.69
#